data_AF-A0A9X1D8L7-F1
#
_entry.id   AF-A0A9X1D8L7-F1
#
_cell.length_a   1.000
_cell.length_b   1.000
_cell.length_c   1.000
_cell.angle_alpha   90.00
_cell.angle_beta   90.00
_cell.angle_gamma   90.00
#
_symmetry.space_group_name_H-M   'P 1'
#
loop_
_entity.id
_entity.type
_entity.pdbx_description
1 polymer ?
#
loop_
_entity_poly.entity_id
_entity_poly.type
_entity_poly.pdbx_seq_one_letter_code
_entity_poly.pdbx_strand_id
1 'polypeptide(L)'
;MYIGELERQTAASVPKLDAVASARLKLTRVSRRRTALLETKVYPFLLERVSPADQANVLALRDSGKAQLTVSVGHIGRWTLREVEESWSDYCAASRAMRTTMIARVGAERELVYPLLTRWPDVTA
;
A
#
# COMPACT_ATOMS: atom_id res chain seq x y z
N MET A 1 5.72 11.49 3.82
CA MET A 1 5.11 10.21 3.37
C MET A 1 4.94 10.24 1.86
N TYR A 2 5.38 9.21 1.13
CA TYR A 2 5.41 9.20 -0.36
C TYR A 2 4.02 9.29 -1.02
N ILE A 3 2.96 8.86 -0.34
CA ILE A 3 1.57 9.08 -0.78
C ILE A 3 1.27 10.58 -0.96
N GLY A 4 1.64 11.41 0.02
CA GLY A 4 1.44 12.85 -0.05
C GLY A 4 2.35 13.54 -1.07
N GLU A 5 3.51 12.96 -1.39
CA GLU A 5 4.36 13.43 -2.49
C GLU A 5 3.66 13.23 -3.84
N LEU A 6 3.12 12.04 -4.10
CA LEU A 6 2.37 11.75 -5.32
C LEU A 6 1.08 12.57 -5.40
N GLU A 7 0.40 12.78 -4.28
CA GLU A 7 -0.79 13.62 -4.20
C GLU A 7 -0.52 15.04 -4.69
N ARG A 8 0.56 15.67 -4.20
CA ARG A 8 0.99 17.01 -4.66
C ARG A 8 1.26 17.05 -6.15
N GLN A 9 1.87 16.01 -6.72
CA GLN A 9 2.11 15.97 -8.17
C GLN A 9 0.81 15.86 -8.96
N THR A 10 -0.16 15.06 -8.48
CA THR A 10 -1.47 14.89 -9.13
C THR A 10 -2.45 16.05 -8.89
N ALA A 11 -2.07 17.05 -8.10
CA ALA A 11 -2.85 18.27 -7.93
C ALA A 11 -2.54 19.34 -8.98
N ALA A 12 -1.45 19.18 -9.74
CA ALA A 12 -1.08 20.08 -10.81
C ALA A 12 -1.97 19.88 -12.05
N SER A 13 -2.25 20.97 -12.77
CA SER A 13 -3.04 20.96 -14.01
C SER A 13 -2.32 20.28 -15.18
N VAL A 14 -0.99 20.22 -15.14
CA VAL A 14 -0.15 19.57 -16.15
C VAL A 14 0.84 18.60 -15.50
N PRO A 15 1.15 17.46 -16.15
CA PRO A 15 2.06 16.47 -15.59
C PRO A 15 3.51 16.99 -15.58
N LYS A 16 4.16 16.89 -14.42
CA LYS A 16 5.62 16.92 -14.32
C LYS A 16 6.12 15.48 -14.32
N LEU A 17 6.29 14.91 -15.51
CA LEU A 17 6.46 13.46 -15.69
C LEU A 17 7.59 12.87 -14.83
N ASP A 18 8.75 13.53 -14.74
CA ASP A 18 9.87 13.07 -13.90
C ASP A 18 9.52 13.03 -12.41
N ALA A 19 8.81 14.07 -11.92
CA ALA A 19 8.38 14.14 -10.54
C ALA A 19 7.32 13.08 -10.22
N VAL A 20 6.39 12.84 -11.14
CA VAL A 20 5.38 11.77 -11.04
C VAL A 20 6.05 10.40 -11.04
N ALA A 21 6.96 10.15 -11.97
CA ALA A 21 7.72 8.90 -12.07
C ALA A 21 8.50 8.61 -10.78
N SER A 22 9.22 9.61 -10.27
CA SER A 22 9.98 9.51 -9.02
C SER A 22 9.09 9.22 -7.82
N ALA A 23 7.98 9.95 -7.66
CA ALA A 23 7.04 9.74 -6.56
C ALA A 23 6.39 8.35 -6.61
N ARG A 24 5.98 7.89 -7.80
CA ARG A 24 5.44 6.54 -8.02
C ARG A 24 6.46 5.47 -7.64
N LEU A 25 7.69 5.58 -8.11
CA LEU A 25 8.74 4.61 -7.81
C LEU A 25 9.02 4.49 -6.31
N LYS A 26 9.15 5.63 -5.62
CA LYS A 26 9.36 5.66 -4.16
C LYS A 26 8.21 4.99 -3.43
N LEU A 27 6.96 5.32 -3.79
CA LEU A 27 5.77 4.73 -3.20
C LEU A 27 5.72 3.21 -3.43
N THR A 28 5.93 2.75 -4.67
CA THR A 28 5.97 1.31 -4.99
C THR A 28 7.04 0.57 -4.19
N ARG A 29 8.25 1.13 -4.05
CA ARG A 29 9.34 0.52 -3.27
C ARG A 29 8.96 0.36 -1.79
N VAL A 30 8.39 1.40 -1.18
CA VAL A 30 7.95 1.35 0.22
C VAL A 30 6.80 0.38 0.41
N SER A 31 5.80 0.41 -0.45
CA SER A 31 4.68 -0.53 -0.39
C SER A 31 5.14 -1.98 -0.52
N ARG A 32 6.06 -2.27 -1.46
CA ARG A 32 6.66 -3.61 -1.61
C ARG A 32 7.41 -4.06 -0.37
N ARG A 33 8.27 -3.19 0.20
CA ARG A 33 9.02 -3.52 1.43
C ARG A 33 8.08 -3.80 2.59
N ARG A 34 7.01 -3.01 2.74
CA ARG A 34 5.99 -3.21 3.78
C ARG A 34 5.26 -4.54 3.59
N THR A 35 4.76 -4.82 2.37
CA THR A 35 4.08 -6.08 2.07
C THR A 35 5.00 -7.28 2.33
N ALA A 36 6.27 -7.22 1.92
CA ALA A 36 7.23 -8.29 2.18
C ALA A 36 7.42 -8.53 3.69
N LEU A 37 7.57 -7.46 4.49
CA LEU A 37 7.68 -7.58 5.95
C LEU A 37 6.43 -8.22 6.56
N LEU A 38 5.25 -7.80 6.12
CA LEU A 38 3.98 -8.32 6.62
C LEU A 38 3.82 -9.81 6.31
N GLU A 39 4.03 -10.21 5.06
CA GLU A 39 3.85 -11.60 4.60
C GLU A 39 4.89 -12.56 5.16
N THR A 40 6.16 -12.13 5.25
CA THR A 40 7.27 -13.04 5.59
C THR A 40 7.56 -13.11 7.09
N LYS A 41 7.18 -12.09 7.86
CA LYS A 41 7.49 -12.03 9.29
C LYS A 41 6.24 -11.85 10.16
N VAL A 42 5.48 -10.79 9.92
CA VAL A 42 4.42 -10.37 10.86
C VAL A 42 3.24 -11.33 10.86
N TYR A 43 2.70 -11.69 9.70
CA TYR A 43 1.55 -12.59 9.65
C TYR A 43 1.88 -14.00 10.17
N PRO A 44 2.99 -14.66 9.77
CA PRO A 44 3.36 -15.94 10.36
C PRO A 44 3.49 -15.85 11.90
N PHE A 45 4.19 -14.82 12.39
CA PHE A 45 4.38 -14.62 13.83
C PHE A 45 3.05 -14.50 14.60
N LEU A 46 2.12 -13.68 14.09
CA LEU A 46 0.83 -13.47 14.74
C LEU A 46 -0.05 -14.71 14.67
N LEU A 47 -0.11 -15.40 13.51
CA LEU A 47 -0.98 -16.55 13.32
C LEU A 47 -0.65 -17.72 14.26
N GLU A 48 0.58 -17.82 14.74
CA GLU A 48 0.99 -18.82 15.72
C GLU A 48 0.64 -18.47 17.18
N ARG A 49 0.33 -17.20 17.48
CA ARG A 49 0.32 -16.67 18.86
C ARG A 49 -0.99 -16.03 19.29
N VAL A 50 -1.81 -15.58 18.35
CA VAL A 50 -3.07 -14.92 18.65
C VAL A 50 -4.22 -15.93 18.77
N SER A 51 -5.32 -15.49 19.40
CA SER A 51 -6.53 -16.31 19.55
C SER A 51 -7.13 -16.70 18.18
N PRO A 52 -7.93 -17.78 18.09
CA PRO A 52 -8.57 -18.16 16.82
C PRO A 52 -9.41 -17.04 16.18
N ALA A 53 -10.06 -16.20 17.01
CA ALA A 53 -10.81 -15.03 16.52
C ALA A 53 -9.88 -13.98 15.89
N ASP A 54 -8.76 -13.67 16.54
CA ASP A 54 -7.75 -12.76 15.99
C ASP A 54 -7.07 -13.34 14.74
N GLN A 55 -6.84 -14.66 14.69
CA GLN A 55 -6.27 -15.33 13.51
C GLN A 55 -7.16 -15.14 12.28
N ALA A 56 -8.48 -15.31 12.44
CA ALA A 56 -9.44 -15.08 11.36
C ALA A 56 -9.37 -13.63 10.84
N ASN A 57 -9.27 -12.64 11.74
CA ASN A 57 -9.12 -11.24 11.37
C ASN A 57 -7.79 -10.96 10.65
N VAL A 58 -6.68 -11.55 11.12
CA VAL A 58 -5.35 -11.42 10.49
C VAL A 58 -5.34 -12.06 9.10
N LEU A 59 -5.97 -13.23 8.92
CA LEU A 59 -6.10 -13.88 7.61
C LEU A 59 -6.95 -13.05 6.65
N ALA A 60 -8.10 -12.54 7.09
CA ALA A 60 -8.95 -11.67 6.27
C ALA A 60 -8.19 -10.41 5.82
N LEU A 61 -7.43 -9.79 6.74
CA LEU A 61 -6.56 -8.68 6.39
C LEU A 61 -5.48 -9.12 5.37
N ARG A 62 -4.78 -10.24 5.59
CA ARG A 62 -3.77 -10.73 4.63
C ARG A 62 -4.34 -10.92 3.23
N ASP A 63 -5.49 -11.59 3.11
CA ASP A 63 -6.06 -11.93 1.81
C ASP A 63 -6.61 -10.70 1.07
N SER A 64 -7.18 -9.73 1.80
CA SER A 64 -7.48 -8.41 1.26
C SER A 64 -6.23 -7.72 0.68
N GLY A 65 -5.08 -7.90 1.33
CA GLY A 65 -3.79 -7.34 0.88
C GLY A 65 -3.31 -7.95 -0.43
N LYS A 66 -3.50 -9.25 -0.61
CA LYS A 66 -3.19 -9.96 -1.86
C LYS A 66 -4.06 -9.47 -3.02
N ALA A 67 -5.36 -9.28 -2.77
CA ALA A 67 -6.26 -8.71 -3.78
C ALA A 67 -5.81 -7.29 -4.21
N GLN A 68 -5.43 -6.45 -3.24
CA GLN A 68 -4.91 -5.11 -3.51
C GLN A 68 -3.58 -5.11 -4.26
N LEU A 69 -2.72 -6.11 -4.04
CA LEU A 69 -1.48 -6.27 -4.79
C LEU A 69 -1.75 -6.50 -6.28
N THR A 70 -2.71 -7.37 -6.62
CA THR A 70 -3.14 -7.60 -8.01
C THR A 70 -3.60 -6.31 -8.68
N VAL A 71 -4.45 -5.54 -7.99
CA VAL A 71 -4.92 -4.24 -8.50
C VAL A 71 -3.77 -3.25 -8.67
N SER A 72 -2.81 -3.22 -7.73
CA SER A 72 -1.63 -2.35 -7.80
C SER A 72 -0.72 -2.70 -8.98
N VAL A 73 -0.51 -3.99 -9.26
CA VAL A 73 0.28 -4.46 -10.41
C VAL A 73 -0.39 -4.02 -11.71
N GLY A 74 -1.70 -4.23 -11.85
CA GLY A 74 -2.46 -3.76 -13.01
C GLY A 74 -2.38 -2.24 -13.20
N HIS A 75 -2.49 -1.47 -12.12
CA HIS A 75 -2.35 -0.02 -12.16
C HIS A 75 -0.96 0.43 -12.62
N ILE A 76 0.11 -0.22 -12.15
CA ILE A 76 1.48 0.11 -12.58
C ILE A 76 1.67 -0.20 -14.07
N GLY A 77 1.16 -1.34 -14.53
CA GLY A 77 1.27 -1.75 -15.94
C GLY A 77 0.47 -0.86 -16.89
N ARG A 78 -0.73 -0.43 -16.50
CA ARG A 78 -1.67 0.39 -17.31
C ARG A 78 -1.36 1.88 -17.33
N TRP A 79 -0.40 2.36 -16.55
CA TRP A 79 -0.06 3.78 -16.50
C TRP A 79 1.41 3.97 -16.81
N THR A 80 1.80 3.72 -18.05
CA THR A 80 3.11 4.11 -18.58
C THR A 80 3.28 5.64 -18.54
N LEU A 81 4.51 6.16 -18.68
CA LEU A 81 4.70 7.63 -18.71
C LEU A 81 3.95 8.28 -19.87
N ARG A 82 3.86 7.59 -21.01
CA ARG A 82 3.08 8.00 -22.17
C ARG A 82 1.59 8.09 -21.84
N GLU A 83 0.99 7.05 -21.25
CA GLU A 83 -0.44 7.09 -20.87
C GLU A 83 -0.73 8.16 -19.80
N VAL A 84 0.22 8.41 -18.90
CA VAL A 84 0.11 9.48 -17.91
C VAL A 84 0.11 10.85 -18.57
N GLU A 85 0.92 11.04 -19.61
CA GLU A 85 0.98 12.29 -20.38
C GLU A 85 -0.29 12.49 -21.23
N GLU A 86 -0.68 11.47 -21.99
CA GLU A 86 -1.83 11.48 -22.90
C GLU A 86 -3.18 11.55 -22.16
N SER A 87 -3.27 11.05 -20.93
CA SER A 87 -4.53 10.93 -20.18
C SER A 87 -4.39 11.38 -18.72
N TRP A 88 -3.80 12.57 -18.53
CA TRP A 88 -3.43 13.09 -17.21
C TRP A 88 -4.58 13.16 -16.20
N SER A 89 -5.76 13.62 -16.61
CA SER A 89 -6.95 13.71 -15.73
C SER A 89 -7.36 12.35 -15.20
N ASP A 90 -7.37 11.35 -16.08
CA ASP A 90 -7.80 9.99 -15.78
C ASP A 90 -6.78 9.30 -14.90
N TYR A 91 -5.49 9.53 -15.17
CA TYR A 91 -4.42 9.10 -14.28
C TYR A 91 -4.57 9.71 -12.89
N CYS A 92 -4.88 11.02 -12.77
CA CYS A 92 -5.05 11.66 -11.48
C CYS A 92 -6.21 11.04 -10.68
N ALA A 93 -7.34 10.76 -11.34
CA ALA A 93 -8.49 10.08 -10.74
C ALA A 93 -8.13 8.65 -10.28
N ALA A 94 -7.49 7.86 -11.15
CA ALA A 94 -7.06 6.50 -10.84
C ALA A 94 -6.01 6.47 -9.71
N SER A 95 -5.06 7.40 -9.72
CA SER A 95 -4.03 7.56 -8.70
C SER A 95 -4.62 7.93 -7.35
N ARG A 96 -5.65 8.82 -7.33
CA ARG A 96 -6.40 9.13 -6.10
C ARG A 96 -7.06 7.88 -5.53
N ALA A 97 -7.79 7.11 -6.34
CA ALA A 97 -8.44 5.88 -5.90
C ALA A 97 -7.43 4.88 -5.31
N MET A 98 -6.28 4.70 -5.98
CA MET A 98 -5.21 3.83 -5.48
C MET A 98 -4.64 4.30 -4.14
N ARG A 99 -4.39 5.61 -3.99
CA ARG A 99 -3.89 6.17 -2.72
C ARG A 99 -4.90 6.02 -1.59
N THR A 100 -6.19 6.23 -1.84
CA THR A 100 -7.26 5.99 -0.86
C THR A 100 -7.24 4.56 -0.35
N THR A 101 -7.15 3.58 -1.26
CA THR A 101 -7.05 2.16 -0.90
C THR A 101 -5.80 1.87 -0.06
N MET A 102 -4.65 2.44 -0.42
CA MET A 102 -3.41 2.29 0.36
C MET A 102 -3.54 2.88 1.77
N ILE A 103 -4.16 4.06 1.91
CA ILE A 103 -4.40 4.69 3.21
C ILE A 103 -5.34 3.85 4.07
N ALA A 104 -6.46 3.38 3.51
CA ALA A 104 -7.40 2.51 4.21
C ALA A 104 -6.71 1.22 4.68
N ARG A 105 -5.82 0.66 3.86
CA ARG A 105 -5.02 -0.50 4.23
C ARG A 105 -4.07 -0.22 5.39
N VAL A 106 -3.34 0.89 5.36
CA VAL A 106 -2.50 1.33 6.50
C VAL A 106 -3.34 1.47 7.76
N GLY A 107 -4.55 2.03 7.65
CA GLY A 107 -5.50 2.14 8.76
C GLY A 107 -5.87 0.78 9.34
N ALA A 108 -6.31 -0.16 8.51
CA ALA A 108 -6.68 -1.50 8.97
C ALA A 108 -5.50 -2.25 9.63
N GLU A 109 -4.27 -2.08 9.13
CA GLU A 109 -3.07 -2.60 9.78
C GLU A 109 -2.83 -1.97 11.15
N ARG A 110 -3.04 -0.66 11.29
CA ARG A 110 -2.88 0.03 12.57
C ARG A 110 -3.92 -0.40 13.61
N GLU A 111 -5.16 -0.62 13.20
CA GLU A 111 -6.23 -1.02 14.13
C GLU A 111 -6.11 -2.49 14.58
N LEU A 112 -5.56 -3.37 13.73
CA LEU A 112 -5.47 -4.80 14.03
C LEU A 112 -4.06 -5.25 14.38
N VAL A 113 -3.12 -5.08 13.45
CA VAL A 113 -1.78 -5.70 13.53
C VAL A 113 -0.95 -5.05 14.63
N TYR A 114 -1.00 -3.72 14.77
CA TYR A 114 -0.11 -3.02 15.68
C TYR A 114 -0.45 -3.33 17.15
N PRO A 115 -1.72 -3.25 17.60
CA PRO A 115 -2.09 -3.67 18.95
C PRO A 115 -1.72 -5.12 19.25
N LEU A 116 -1.89 -6.02 18.28
CA LEU A 116 -1.49 -7.42 18.46
C LEU A 116 0.03 -7.53 18.66
N LEU A 117 0.84 -6.85 17.86
CA LEU A 117 2.30 -6.86 18.01
C LEU A 117 2.78 -6.26 19.33
N THR A 118 2.09 -5.24 19.87
CA THR A 118 2.49 -4.65 21.18
C THR A 118 2.35 -5.61 22.36
N ARG A 119 1.60 -6.71 22.20
CA ARG A 119 1.52 -7.78 23.21
C ARG A 119 2.82 -8.60 23.30
N TRP A 120 3.73 -8.46 22.33
CA TRP A 120 5.02 -9.16 22.27
C TRP A 120 6.15 -8.21 21.83
N PRO A 121 6.73 -7.43 22.77
CA PRO A 121 7.74 -6.41 22.46
C PRO A 121 9.02 -6.96 21.79
N ASP A 122 9.34 -8.23 22.03
CA ASP A 122 10.57 -8.89 21.58
C ASP A 122 10.69 -9.08 20.05
N VAL A 123 9.64 -8.75 19.29
CA VAL A 123 9.56 -8.93 17.82
C VAL A 123 10.21 -7.77 17.05
N THR A 124 10.58 -6.70 17.74
CA THR A 124 11.18 -5.50 17.14
C THR A 124 12.69 -5.37 17.33
N ALA A 125 13.32 -6.32 18.04
CA ALA A 125 14.78 -6.40 18.24
C ALA A 125 15.49 -7.09 17.08
#